data_AF-A0A433XFD3-F1
#
_entry.id   AF-A0A433XFD3-F1
#
_cell.length_a   1.000
_cell.length_b   1.000
_cell.length_c   1.000
_cell.angle_alpha   90.00
_cell.angle_beta   90.00
_cell.angle_gamma   90.00
#
_symmetry.space_group_name_H-M   'P 1'
#
loop_
_entity.id
_entity.type
_entity.pdbx_description
1 polymer ?
#
loop_
_entity_poly.entity_id
_entity_poly.type
_entity_poly.pdbx_seq_one_letter_code
_entity_poly.pdbx_strand_id
1 'polypeptide(L)'
;MDPNVPAGAAVLLDFIRKIETGKADASSYEVVFGHNESKLPKPLTTMTVDEVIAAGPSWTRAWRSSAAGGYQFMNATLKDLKRELGLRGTQVMNPNLQDRLAYHLLKRRGYEAFMAGRINAVEFGKRLAMEWASLPVLATTQGQHRQVNRGQSYYAGDGLNKALTKPEDVEAVIAYAKSVEMVPPQPAPQPAPAPSRPIPQPAPVPPVQGKDNGQAWPLVFAVLAAIAAVAIIVGVGA
;
A
#
# COMPACT_ATOMS: atom_id res chain seq x y z
N MET A 1 0.66 1.21 -4.41
CA MET A 1 -0.01 0.28 -3.51
C MET A 1 1.02 -0.31 -2.57
N ASP A 2 0.85 -0.09 -1.27
CA ASP A 2 1.64 -0.70 -0.20
C ASP A 2 1.47 -2.23 -0.25
N PRO A 3 2.56 -3.00 -0.13
CA PRO A 3 2.51 -4.47 -0.24
C PRO A 3 1.78 -5.16 0.91
N ASN A 4 1.47 -4.47 2.01
CA ASN A 4 0.72 -5.01 3.15
C ASN A 4 -0.79 -4.77 3.03
N VAL A 5 -1.26 -4.11 1.97
CA VAL A 5 -2.69 -4.01 1.69
C VAL A 5 -3.13 -5.29 0.96
N PRO A 6 -4.15 -6.02 1.45
CA PRO A 6 -4.66 -7.22 0.78
C PRO A 6 -5.08 -6.94 -0.67
N ALA A 7 -4.96 -7.93 -1.54
CA ALA A 7 -5.15 -7.75 -2.98
C ALA A 7 -6.56 -7.24 -3.33
N GLY A 8 -7.61 -7.73 -2.67
CA GLY A 8 -8.96 -7.22 -2.86
C GLY A 8 -9.13 -5.79 -2.34
N ALA A 9 -8.48 -5.43 -1.24
CA ALA A 9 -8.48 -4.05 -0.74
C ALA A 9 -7.74 -3.12 -1.70
N ALA A 10 -6.61 -3.55 -2.26
CA ALA A 10 -5.85 -2.80 -3.24
C ALA A 10 -6.70 -2.43 -4.48
N VAL A 11 -7.50 -3.38 -4.98
CA VAL A 11 -8.44 -3.15 -6.08
C VAL A 11 -9.43 -2.02 -5.75
N LEU A 12 -10.05 -2.05 -4.56
CA LEU A 12 -10.97 -1.00 -4.12
C LEU A 12 -10.27 0.35 -4.00
N LEU A 13 -9.09 0.37 -3.38
CA LEU A 13 -8.32 1.59 -3.15
C LEU A 13 -7.83 2.22 -4.45
N ASP A 14 -7.39 1.43 -5.43
CA ASP A 14 -6.99 1.95 -6.74
C ASP A 14 -8.18 2.61 -7.47
N PHE A 15 -9.36 2.00 -7.40
CA PHE A 15 -10.58 2.57 -7.94
C PHE A 15 -10.95 3.89 -7.25
N ILE A 16 -10.99 3.90 -5.90
CA ILE A 16 -11.30 5.09 -5.11
C ILE A 16 -10.31 6.21 -5.42
N ARG A 17 -9.00 5.92 -5.40
CA ARG A 17 -7.95 6.92 -5.67
C ARG A 17 -8.12 7.56 -7.04
N LYS A 18 -8.45 6.76 -8.06
CA LYS A 18 -8.72 7.28 -9.40
C LYS A 18 -9.93 8.22 -9.44
N ILE A 19 -11.02 7.88 -8.75
CA ILE A 19 -12.23 8.72 -8.69
C ILE A 19 -11.95 10.03 -7.93
N GLU A 20 -11.27 9.94 -6.78
CA GLU A 20 -10.99 11.08 -5.91
C GLU A 20 -10.01 12.09 -6.54
N THR A 21 -9.08 11.62 -7.37
CA THR A 21 -7.98 12.45 -7.88
C THR A 21 -8.01 12.71 -9.37
N GLY A 22 -8.81 11.94 -10.12
CA GLY A 22 -8.75 11.91 -11.59
C GLY A 22 -7.45 11.33 -12.16
N LYS A 23 -6.58 10.75 -11.31
CA LYS A 23 -5.23 10.29 -11.67
C LYS A 23 -5.05 8.82 -11.27
N ALA A 24 -4.33 8.08 -12.11
CA ALA A 24 -3.99 6.67 -11.84
C ALA A 24 -2.50 6.46 -11.51
N ASP A 25 -1.65 7.46 -11.79
CA ASP A 25 -0.21 7.39 -11.56
C ASP A 25 0.17 7.83 -10.13
N ALA A 26 1.48 7.87 -9.86
CA ALA A 26 2.03 8.27 -8.57
C ALA A 26 1.66 9.71 -8.16
N SER A 27 1.32 10.59 -9.12
CA SER A 27 0.91 11.97 -8.80
C SER A 27 -0.45 12.04 -8.11
N SER A 28 -1.25 10.97 -8.12
CA SER A 28 -2.50 10.89 -7.35
C SER A 28 -2.29 11.12 -5.84
N TYR A 29 -1.15 10.68 -5.29
CA TYR A 29 -0.85 10.83 -3.87
C TYR A 29 -0.49 12.26 -3.44
N GLU A 30 -0.29 13.17 -4.40
CA GLU A 30 0.02 14.58 -4.15
C GLU A 30 -1.24 15.46 -4.10
N VAL A 31 -2.36 14.97 -4.63
CA VAL A 31 -3.53 15.80 -4.91
C VAL A 31 -4.10 16.41 -3.62
N VAL A 32 -4.28 17.72 -3.64
CA VAL A 32 -5.01 18.46 -2.62
C VAL A 32 -6.26 19.06 -3.25
N PHE A 33 -7.30 19.26 -2.43
CA PHE A 33 -8.58 19.79 -2.90
C PHE A 33 -8.42 20.96 -3.89
N GLY A 34 -9.11 20.88 -5.02
CA GLY A 34 -9.07 21.90 -6.07
C GLY A 34 -7.75 21.95 -6.85
N HIS A 35 -6.96 20.88 -6.82
CA HIS A 35 -5.65 20.78 -7.50
C HIS A 35 -4.66 21.86 -7.05
N ASN A 36 -4.63 22.16 -5.75
CA ASN A 36 -3.79 23.19 -5.15
C ASN A 36 -2.39 22.67 -4.70
N GLU A 37 -2.02 21.43 -5.03
CA GLU A 37 -0.74 20.83 -4.63
C GLU A 37 0.50 21.63 -5.06
N SER A 38 0.42 22.37 -6.17
CA SER A 38 1.49 23.28 -6.63
C SER A 38 1.70 24.51 -5.73
N LYS A 39 0.74 24.81 -4.83
CA LYS A 39 0.80 25.91 -3.87
C LYS A 39 1.35 25.47 -2.51
N LEU A 40 1.63 24.18 -2.32
CA LEU A 40 2.23 23.69 -1.09
C LEU A 40 3.71 24.10 -0.99
N PRO A 41 4.24 24.34 0.22
CA PRO A 41 5.65 24.68 0.39
C PRO A 41 6.60 23.52 0.06
N LYS A 42 6.09 22.29 0.06
CA LYS A 42 6.78 21.06 -0.35
C LYS A 42 5.75 20.02 -0.81
N PRO A 43 6.16 18.98 -1.56
CA PRO A 43 5.25 17.91 -1.98
C PRO A 43 4.54 17.28 -0.78
N LEU A 44 3.25 16.96 -0.93
CA LEU A 44 2.43 16.38 0.13
C LEU A 44 3.03 15.05 0.62
N THR A 45 3.58 14.25 -0.30
CA THR A 45 4.22 12.97 0.06
C THR A 45 5.53 13.10 0.84
N THR A 46 6.00 14.33 1.07
CA THR A 46 7.15 14.66 1.93
C THR A 46 6.74 15.36 3.22
N MET A 47 5.45 15.67 3.40
CA MET A 47 4.92 16.22 4.64
C MET A 47 4.71 15.10 5.67
N THR A 48 4.89 15.41 6.94
CA THR A 48 4.49 14.52 8.04
C THR A 48 2.98 14.59 8.26
N VAL A 49 2.43 13.57 8.92
CA VAL A 49 1.01 13.56 9.33
C VAL A 49 0.67 14.83 10.12
N ASP A 50 1.56 15.28 11.01
CA ASP A 50 1.31 16.49 11.81
C ASP A 50 1.40 17.78 11.00
N GLU A 51 2.29 17.86 10.01
CA GLU A 51 2.33 19.00 9.10
C GLU A 51 1.03 19.10 8.28
N VAL A 52 0.52 17.97 7.76
CA VAL A 52 -0.76 17.95 7.03
C VAL A 52 -1.94 18.29 7.95
N ILE A 53 -1.95 17.77 9.17
CA ILE A 53 -2.97 18.09 10.17
C ILE A 53 -2.92 19.58 10.55
N ALA A 54 -1.74 20.16 10.72
CA ALA A 54 -1.58 21.57 11.06
C ALA A 54 -1.97 22.50 9.90
N ALA A 55 -1.70 22.09 8.65
CA ALA A 55 -2.04 22.87 7.46
C ALA A 55 -3.55 22.85 7.15
N GLY A 56 -4.26 21.77 7.49
CA GLY A 56 -5.67 21.56 7.13
C GLY A 56 -6.63 22.73 7.41
N PRO A 57 -6.64 23.36 8.60
CA PRO A 57 -7.48 24.54 8.85
C PRO A 57 -7.22 25.71 7.90
N SER A 58 -5.96 25.91 7.49
CA SER A 58 -5.60 26.95 6.51
C SER A 58 -6.09 26.60 5.11
N TRP A 59 -5.99 25.33 4.71
CA TRP A 59 -6.51 24.82 3.44
C TRP A 59 -8.03 24.92 3.35
N THR A 60 -8.75 24.58 4.43
CA THR A 60 -10.20 24.78 4.47
C THR A 60 -10.58 26.24 4.27
N ARG A 61 -9.86 27.19 4.91
CA ARG A 61 -10.14 28.62 4.75
C ARG A 61 -9.82 29.12 3.34
N ALA A 62 -8.70 28.69 2.78
CA ALA A 62 -8.24 29.15 1.48
C ALA A 62 -8.96 28.48 0.29
N TRP A 63 -9.29 27.20 0.43
CA TRP A 63 -9.74 26.33 -0.68
C TRP A 63 -11.05 25.62 -0.40
N ARG A 64 -11.75 25.92 0.70
CA ARG A 64 -13.04 25.34 1.12
C ARG A 64 -13.00 23.91 1.66
N SER A 65 -11.89 23.19 1.51
CA SER A 65 -11.72 21.84 2.06
C SER A 65 -10.27 21.59 2.46
N SER A 66 -10.10 20.64 3.39
CA SER A 66 -8.80 20.15 3.85
C SER A 66 -8.42 18.80 3.24
N ALA A 67 -9.21 18.31 2.27
CA ALA A 67 -8.99 17.03 1.63
C ALA A 67 -7.60 16.97 0.97
N ALA A 68 -6.84 15.92 1.30
CA ALA A 68 -5.46 15.77 0.85
C ALA A 68 -5.10 14.31 0.58
N GLY A 69 -4.22 14.12 -0.39
CA GLY A 69 -3.66 12.85 -0.80
C GLY A 69 -4.57 12.07 -1.74
N GLY A 70 -4.10 10.87 -2.09
CA GLY A 70 -4.76 9.97 -3.05
C GLY A 70 -6.18 9.57 -2.64
N TYR A 71 -6.47 9.62 -1.35
CA TYR A 71 -7.76 9.22 -0.78
C TYR A 71 -8.54 10.40 -0.18
N GLN A 72 -8.10 11.64 -0.48
CA GLN A 72 -8.77 12.89 -0.08
C GLN A 72 -9.11 12.93 1.42
N PHE A 73 -8.12 12.60 2.27
CA PHE A 73 -8.32 12.56 3.71
C PHE A 73 -8.66 13.95 4.27
N MET A 74 -9.83 14.07 4.91
CA MET A 74 -10.21 15.28 5.63
C MET A 74 -9.35 15.46 6.89
N ASN A 75 -9.15 16.71 7.33
CA ASN A 75 -8.35 17.00 8.53
C ASN A 75 -8.85 16.27 9.78
N ALA A 76 -10.18 16.20 9.98
CA ALA A 76 -10.78 15.46 11.08
C ALA A 76 -10.49 13.96 10.96
N THR A 77 -10.65 13.38 9.77
CA THR A 77 -10.34 11.98 9.49
C THR A 77 -8.88 11.64 9.77
N LEU A 78 -7.92 12.50 9.38
CA LEU A 78 -6.50 12.28 9.70
C LEU A 78 -6.22 12.33 11.20
N LYS A 79 -6.88 13.23 11.95
CA LYS A 79 -6.76 13.28 13.42
C LYS A 79 -7.31 12.01 14.07
N ASP A 80 -8.44 11.51 13.58
CA ASP A 80 -9.02 10.25 14.06
C ASP A 80 -8.09 9.07 13.76
N LEU A 81 -7.63 8.94 12.51
CA LEU A 81 -6.67 7.91 12.10
C LEU A 81 -5.37 7.95 12.92
N LYS A 82 -4.83 9.15 13.18
CA LYS A 82 -3.66 9.33 14.04
C LYS A 82 -3.89 8.74 15.43
N ARG A 83 -5.05 9.01 16.05
CA ARG A 83 -5.39 8.47 17.37
C ARG A 83 -5.64 6.96 17.33
N GLU A 84 -6.48 6.50 16.41
CA GLU A 84 -6.89 5.10 16.28
C GLU A 84 -5.70 4.16 16.05
N LEU A 85 -4.70 4.62 15.29
CA LEU A 85 -3.52 3.84 14.92
C LEU A 85 -2.28 4.16 15.78
N GLY A 86 -2.39 5.04 16.78
CA GLY A 86 -1.28 5.44 17.63
C GLY A 86 -0.10 6.06 16.86
N LEU A 87 -0.39 6.82 15.78
CA LEU A 87 0.67 7.46 15.00
C LEU A 87 1.31 8.58 15.81
N ARG A 88 2.64 8.65 15.77
CA ARG A 88 3.43 9.71 16.43
C ARG A 88 3.19 11.08 15.81
N GLY A 89 2.78 11.11 14.53
CA GLY A 89 2.59 12.33 13.76
C GLY A 89 3.82 12.71 12.92
N THR A 90 4.99 12.19 13.27
CA THR A 90 6.25 12.37 12.52
C THR A 90 6.37 11.46 11.29
N GLN A 91 5.48 10.47 11.15
CA GLN A 91 5.43 9.65 9.95
C GLN A 91 5.12 10.51 8.72
N VAL A 92 5.82 10.24 7.62
CA VAL A 92 5.66 10.95 6.35
C VAL A 92 4.45 10.41 5.59
N MET A 93 3.64 11.30 5.01
CA MET A 93 2.46 11.04 4.17
C MET A 93 2.82 10.47 2.78
N ASN A 94 3.82 9.59 2.74
CA ASN A 94 4.22 8.90 1.52
C ASN A 94 3.11 7.96 1.01
N PRO A 95 3.17 7.49 -0.25
CA PRO A 95 2.15 6.63 -0.83
C PRO A 95 1.78 5.43 0.04
N ASN A 96 2.78 4.75 0.60
CA ASN A 96 2.57 3.57 1.43
C ASN A 96 1.79 3.86 2.72
N LEU A 97 2.07 4.99 3.39
CA LEU A 97 1.28 5.39 4.55
C LEU A 97 -0.16 5.73 4.15
N GLN A 98 -0.35 6.45 3.05
CA GLN A 98 -1.69 6.78 2.55
C GLN A 98 -2.50 5.51 2.24
N ASP A 99 -1.90 4.51 1.60
CA ASP A 99 -2.54 3.23 1.30
C ASP A 99 -2.98 2.50 2.58
N ARG A 100 -2.11 2.44 3.60
CA ARG A 100 -2.45 1.81 4.88
C ARG A 100 -3.53 2.57 5.65
N LEU A 101 -3.51 3.90 5.61
CA LEU A 101 -4.55 4.74 6.22
C LEU A 101 -5.90 4.51 5.53
N ALA A 102 -5.93 4.47 4.20
CA ALA A 102 -7.16 4.22 3.46
C ALA A 102 -7.68 2.79 3.64
N TYR A 103 -6.78 1.81 3.76
CA TYR A 103 -7.18 0.45 4.10
C TYR A 103 -7.83 0.37 5.49
N HIS A 104 -7.31 1.11 6.47
CA HIS A 104 -7.97 1.21 7.78
C HIS A 104 -9.37 1.82 7.68
N LEU A 105 -9.59 2.79 6.79
CA LEU A 105 -10.93 3.32 6.49
C LEU A 105 -11.85 2.27 5.85
N LEU A 106 -11.35 1.43 4.93
CA LEU A 106 -12.12 0.31 4.39
C LEU A 106 -12.57 -0.64 5.51
N LYS A 107 -11.67 -0.99 6.43
CA LYS A 107 -11.98 -1.80 7.61
C LYS A 107 -13.06 -1.15 8.47
N ARG A 108 -12.94 0.15 8.75
CA ARG A 108 -13.95 0.95 9.47
C ARG A 108 -15.33 0.89 8.80
N ARG A 109 -15.38 0.79 7.47
CA ARG A 109 -16.60 0.64 6.68
C ARG A 109 -17.06 -0.80 6.46
N GLY A 110 -16.43 -1.77 7.13
CA GLY A 110 -16.90 -3.16 7.16
C GLY A 110 -16.33 -4.03 6.05
N TYR A 111 -15.15 -3.70 5.51
CA TYR A 111 -14.45 -4.53 4.53
C TYR A 111 -14.36 -6.01 4.97
N GLU A 112 -13.92 -6.28 6.20
CA GLU A 112 -13.82 -7.66 6.72
C GLU A 112 -15.19 -8.34 6.82
N ALA A 113 -16.24 -7.60 7.20
CA ALA A 113 -17.60 -8.12 7.25
C ALA A 113 -18.13 -8.46 5.84
N PHE A 114 -17.81 -7.65 4.84
CA PHE A 114 -18.17 -7.89 3.45
C PHE A 114 -17.45 -9.11 2.85
N MET A 115 -16.14 -9.20 3.10
CA MET A 115 -15.33 -10.35 2.67
C MET A 115 -15.82 -11.65 3.30
N ALA A 116 -16.16 -11.62 4.59
CA ALA A 116 -16.78 -12.74 5.30
C ALA A 116 -18.26 -13.01 4.96
N GLY A 117 -18.87 -12.22 4.06
CA GLY A 117 -20.27 -12.40 3.66
C GLY A 117 -21.32 -11.99 4.70
N ARG A 118 -20.91 -11.30 5.78
CA ARG A 118 -21.81 -10.82 6.85
C ARG A 118 -22.62 -9.58 6.45
N ILE A 119 -22.12 -8.82 5.48
CA ILE A 119 -22.86 -7.75 4.81
C ILE A 119 -22.79 -7.95 3.30
N ASN A 120 -23.86 -7.58 2.59
CA ASN A 120 -23.92 -7.69 1.13
C ASN A 120 -23.26 -6.47 0.44
N ALA A 121 -23.11 -6.54 -0.88
CA ALA A 121 -22.48 -5.49 -1.67
C ALA A 121 -23.21 -4.14 -1.58
N VAL A 122 -24.55 -4.14 -1.49
CA VAL A 122 -25.35 -2.91 -1.36
C VAL A 122 -25.06 -2.19 -0.05
N GLU A 123 -25.05 -2.92 1.07
CA GLU A 123 -24.73 -2.36 2.38
C GLU A 123 -23.27 -1.90 2.45
N PHE A 124 -22.33 -2.68 1.91
CA PHE A 124 -20.93 -2.28 1.87
C PHE A 124 -20.73 -1.02 1.00
N GLY A 125 -21.31 -0.97 -0.19
CA GLY A 125 -21.27 0.21 -1.06
C GLY A 125 -21.87 1.47 -0.41
N LYS A 126 -22.97 1.33 0.34
CA LYS A 126 -23.49 2.44 1.17
C LYS A 126 -22.46 2.92 2.19
N ARG A 127 -21.81 2.00 2.91
CA ARG A 127 -20.77 2.35 3.91
C ARG A 127 -19.54 2.98 3.27
N LEU A 128 -19.15 2.55 2.06
CA LEU A 128 -18.10 3.22 1.29
C LEU A 128 -18.50 4.66 0.92
N ALA A 129 -19.75 4.88 0.47
CA ALA A 129 -20.26 6.23 0.18
C ALA A 129 -20.36 7.15 1.40
N MET A 130 -20.39 6.59 2.62
CA MET A 130 -20.28 7.34 3.88
C MET A 130 -18.85 7.74 4.25
N GLU A 131 -17.84 7.26 3.53
CA GLU A 131 -16.44 7.63 3.71
C GLU A 131 -15.94 8.49 2.56
N TRP A 132 -16.25 8.07 1.32
CA TRP A 132 -15.89 8.77 0.10
C TRP A 132 -17.14 9.31 -0.58
N ALA A 133 -17.37 10.61 -0.46
CA ALA A 133 -18.56 11.28 -0.97
C ALA A 133 -18.70 11.22 -2.50
N SER A 134 -17.60 10.94 -3.20
CA SER A 134 -17.55 10.71 -4.64
C SER A 134 -18.21 9.40 -5.07
N LEU A 135 -18.44 8.47 -4.15
CA LEU A 135 -19.11 7.20 -4.45
C LEU A 135 -20.64 7.34 -4.31
N PRO A 136 -21.41 6.77 -5.24
CA PRO A 136 -22.86 6.72 -5.14
C PRO A 136 -23.32 5.69 -4.10
N VAL A 137 -24.51 5.91 -3.53
CA VAL A 137 -25.27 4.83 -2.89
C VAL A 137 -25.79 3.85 -3.95
N LEU A 138 -25.84 2.56 -3.60
CA LEU A 138 -26.23 1.48 -4.51
C LEU A 138 -27.72 1.14 -4.48
N ALA A 139 -28.47 1.74 -3.55
CA ALA A 139 -29.92 1.61 -3.43
C ALA A 139 -30.48 2.88 -2.79
N THR A 140 -31.79 3.10 -2.92
CA THR A 140 -32.46 4.18 -2.18
C THR A 140 -32.31 3.95 -0.68
N THR A 141 -31.84 4.97 0.03
CA THR A 141 -31.54 4.89 1.46
C THR A 141 -31.65 6.24 2.14
N GLN A 142 -31.60 6.26 3.47
CA GLN A 142 -31.44 7.49 4.22
C GLN A 142 -29.99 7.96 4.11
N GLY A 143 -29.78 9.06 3.38
CA GLY A 143 -28.52 9.79 3.36
C GLY A 143 -28.37 10.70 4.57
N GLN A 144 -27.24 11.42 4.65
CA GLN A 144 -26.94 12.28 5.79
C GLN A 144 -27.98 13.40 5.98
N HIS A 145 -28.52 13.95 4.89
CA HIS A 145 -29.41 15.11 4.92
C HIS A 145 -30.85 14.79 4.57
N ARG A 146 -31.06 13.78 3.72
CA ARG A 146 -32.36 13.40 3.18
C ARG A 146 -32.32 11.97 2.65
N GLN A 147 -33.47 11.45 2.26
CA GLN A 147 -33.51 10.25 1.44
C GLN A 147 -32.80 10.51 0.10
N VAL A 148 -31.92 9.59 -0.28
CA VAL A 148 -31.14 9.63 -1.50
C VAL A 148 -31.42 8.38 -2.32
N ASN A 149 -31.50 8.54 -3.64
CA ASN A 149 -31.73 7.46 -4.59
C ASN A 149 -30.41 6.82 -5.04
N ARG A 150 -30.49 5.59 -5.55
CA ARG A 150 -29.36 4.93 -6.22
C ARG A 150 -28.67 5.88 -7.21
N GLY A 151 -27.35 5.96 -7.17
CA GLY A 151 -26.57 6.88 -8.01
C GLY A 151 -26.30 8.26 -7.41
N GLN A 152 -26.93 8.62 -6.28
CA GLN A 152 -26.63 9.86 -5.58
C GLN A 152 -25.56 9.67 -4.51
N SER A 153 -24.84 10.74 -4.18
CA SER A 153 -23.93 10.74 -3.02
C SER A 153 -24.72 10.54 -1.72
N TYR A 154 -24.12 9.87 -0.73
CA TYR A 154 -24.69 9.76 0.62
C TYR A 154 -24.98 11.13 1.26
N TYR A 155 -24.25 12.16 0.84
CA TYR A 155 -24.36 13.54 1.33
C TYR A 155 -25.23 14.44 0.46
N ALA A 156 -25.92 13.89 -0.56
CA ALA A 156 -26.72 14.71 -1.47
C ALA A 156 -27.77 15.54 -0.72
N GLY A 157 -27.69 16.86 -0.85
CA GLY A 157 -28.53 17.82 -0.12
C GLY A 157 -27.73 18.93 0.56
N ASP A 158 -26.41 18.77 0.69
CA ASP A 158 -25.50 19.78 1.27
C ASP A 158 -25.04 20.87 0.28
N GLY A 159 -25.39 20.73 -1.01
CA GLY A 159 -24.97 21.65 -2.08
C GLY A 159 -23.49 21.54 -2.49
N LEU A 160 -22.74 20.59 -1.93
CA LEU A 160 -21.30 20.45 -2.12
C LEU A 160 -20.93 19.08 -2.71
N ASN A 161 -21.43 18.00 -2.13
CA ASN A 161 -21.01 16.64 -2.45
C ASN A 161 -21.83 16.04 -3.59
N LYS A 162 -21.14 15.35 -4.51
CA LYS A 162 -21.72 14.67 -5.66
C LYS A 162 -21.00 13.36 -5.91
N ALA A 163 -21.76 12.35 -6.36
CA ALA A 163 -21.17 11.13 -6.87
C ALA A 163 -20.47 11.42 -8.21
N LEU A 164 -19.28 10.85 -8.40
CA LEU A 164 -18.42 11.03 -9.56
C LEU A 164 -18.28 9.75 -10.40
N THR A 165 -18.95 8.68 -10.00
CA THR A 165 -18.98 7.38 -10.69
C THR A 165 -20.38 6.78 -10.66
N LYS A 166 -20.63 5.78 -11.51
CA LYS A 166 -21.93 5.12 -11.59
C LYS A 166 -22.02 3.99 -10.56
N PRO A 167 -23.21 3.66 -10.05
CA PRO A 167 -23.40 2.51 -9.16
C PRO A 167 -22.88 1.20 -9.74
N GLU A 168 -23.04 0.99 -11.05
CA GLU A 168 -22.59 -0.23 -11.74
C GLU A 168 -21.07 -0.40 -11.65
N ASP A 169 -20.31 0.70 -11.75
CA ASP A 169 -18.85 0.68 -11.64
C ASP A 169 -18.41 0.27 -10.22
N VAL A 170 -19.13 0.77 -9.20
CA VAL A 170 -18.90 0.43 -7.80
C VAL A 170 -19.27 -1.02 -7.51
N GLU A 171 -20.40 -1.50 -8.01
CA GLU A 171 -20.84 -2.90 -7.90
C GLU A 171 -19.81 -3.84 -8.55
N ALA A 172 -19.33 -3.49 -9.75
CA ALA A 172 -18.33 -4.25 -10.48
C ALA A 172 -16.99 -4.33 -9.73
N VAL A 173 -16.47 -3.20 -9.21
CA VAL A 173 -15.20 -3.22 -8.47
C VAL A 173 -15.33 -3.94 -7.12
N ILE A 174 -16.48 -3.85 -6.45
CA ILE A 174 -16.74 -4.61 -5.22
C ILE A 174 -16.74 -6.12 -5.49
N ALA A 175 -17.40 -6.54 -6.57
CA ALA A 175 -17.43 -7.95 -6.97
C ALA A 175 -16.02 -8.46 -7.34
N TYR A 176 -15.27 -7.67 -8.12
CA TYR A 176 -13.91 -8.02 -8.53
C TYR A 176 -12.94 -8.04 -7.34
N ALA A 177 -13.03 -7.08 -6.42
CA ALA A 177 -12.23 -7.08 -5.20
C ALA A 177 -12.46 -8.35 -4.38
N LYS A 178 -13.72 -8.81 -4.26
CA LYS A 178 -14.06 -10.04 -3.55
C LYS A 178 -13.52 -11.28 -4.25
N SER A 179 -13.59 -11.34 -5.58
CA SER A 179 -13.03 -12.48 -6.32
C SER A 179 -11.52 -12.55 -6.17
N VAL A 180 -10.81 -11.43 -6.25
CA VAL A 180 -9.35 -11.35 -6.06
C VAL A 180 -8.95 -11.78 -4.65
N GLU A 181 -9.67 -11.36 -3.61
CA GLU A 181 -9.37 -11.74 -2.22
C GLU A 181 -9.57 -13.24 -1.95
N MET A 182 -10.51 -13.87 -2.65
CA MET A 182 -10.79 -15.30 -2.51
C MET A 182 -9.80 -16.21 -3.25
N VAL A 183 -8.98 -15.65 -4.14
CA VAL A 183 -7.88 -16.41 -4.76
C VAL A 183 -6.74 -16.48 -3.72
N PRO A 184 -6.33 -17.68 -3.26
CA PRO A 184 -5.17 -17.78 -2.37
C PRO A 184 -3.96 -17.14 -3.08
N PRO A 185 -3.06 -16.46 -2.34
CA PRO A 185 -1.89 -15.85 -2.95
C PRO A 185 -1.17 -16.90 -3.78
N GLN A 186 -1.10 -16.68 -5.09
CA GLN A 186 -0.24 -17.51 -5.93
C GLN A 186 1.16 -17.45 -5.31
N PRO A 187 1.82 -18.59 -5.11
CA PRO A 187 3.22 -18.58 -4.73
C PRO A 187 3.93 -17.64 -5.69
N ALA A 188 4.70 -16.69 -5.16
CA ALA A 188 5.57 -15.87 -5.99
C ALA A 188 6.31 -16.81 -6.96
N PRO A 189 6.50 -16.45 -8.24
CA PRO A 189 7.32 -17.24 -9.14
C PRO A 189 8.62 -17.52 -8.40
N GLN A 190 8.86 -18.80 -8.05
CA GLN A 190 10.13 -19.18 -7.48
C GLN A 190 11.17 -18.68 -8.47
N PRO A 191 12.18 -17.90 -8.05
CA PRO A 191 13.27 -17.57 -8.96
C PRO A 191 13.72 -18.88 -9.57
N ALA A 192 13.64 -18.97 -10.90
CA ALA A 192 14.08 -20.14 -11.63
C ALA A 192 15.45 -20.54 -11.05
N PRO A 193 15.71 -21.83 -10.78
CA PRO A 193 17.02 -22.24 -10.27
C PRO A 193 18.06 -21.59 -11.17
N ALA A 194 18.91 -20.76 -10.56
CA ALA A 194 19.95 -20.06 -11.30
C ALA A 194 20.65 -21.10 -12.17
N PRO A 195 20.89 -20.85 -13.47
CA PRO A 195 21.60 -21.80 -14.30
C PRO A 195 22.87 -22.18 -13.55
N SER A 196 22.99 -23.46 -13.23
CA SER A 196 24.17 -24.00 -12.57
C SER A 196 25.36 -23.60 -13.44
N ARG A 197 26.14 -22.62 -12.97
CA ARG A 197 27.40 -22.28 -13.63
C ARG A 197 28.17 -23.59 -13.73
N PRO A 198 28.65 -23.98 -14.92
CA PRO A 198 29.56 -25.11 -15.03
C PRO A 198 30.67 -24.90 -14.02
N ILE A 199 30.92 -25.89 -13.17
CA ILE A 199 32.10 -25.90 -12.31
C ILE A 199 33.29 -25.64 -13.25
N PRO A 200 34.13 -24.61 -13.01
CA PRO A 200 35.31 -24.40 -13.82
C PRO A 200 36.11 -25.70 -13.85
N GLN A 201 36.29 -26.28 -15.03
CA GLN A 201 37.24 -27.38 -15.19
C GLN A 201 38.60 -26.87 -14.71
N PRO A 202 39.33 -27.62 -13.87
CA PRO A 202 40.69 -27.25 -13.52
C PRO A 202 41.50 -27.07 -14.81
N ALA A 203 42.18 -25.93 -14.96
CA ALA A 203 43.04 -25.69 -16.10
C ALA A 203 44.08 -26.84 -16.23
N PRO A 204 44.40 -27.30 -17.45
CA PRO A 204 45.43 -28.31 -17.64
C PRO A 204 46.75 -27.80 -17.07
N VAL A 205 47.35 -28.61 -16.20
CA VAL A 205 48.67 -28.33 -15.61
C VAL A 205 49.69 -28.27 -16.76
N PRO A 206 50.49 -27.20 -16.89
CA PRO A 206 51.51 -27.11 -17.92
C PRO A 206 52.57 -28.22 -17.71
N PRO A 207 53.13 -28.80 -18.79
CA PRO A 207 54.07 -29.90 -18.71
C PRO A 207 55.36 -29.47 -17.99
N VAL A 208 55.75 -30.25 -16.99
CA VAL A 208 57.01 -30.10 -16.26
C VAL A 208 58.17 -30.30 -17.23
N GLN A 209 58.92 -29.24 -17.50
CA GLN A 209 60.19 -29.33 -18.24
C GLN A 209 61.24 -29.96 -17.33
N GLY A 210 61.65 -31.18 -17.68
CA GLY A 210 62.78 -31.85 -17.04
C GLY A 210 64.11 -31.17 -17.39
N LYS A 211 64.89 -30.83 -16.36
CA LYS A 211 66.35 -30.84 -16.42
C LYS A 211 66.88 -31.47 -15.13
N ASP A 212 67.74 -32.46 -15.35
CA ASP A 212 68.57 -33.16 -14.37
C ASP A 212 69.24 -32.23 -13.35
N ASN A 213 69.24 -32.65 -12.08
CA ASN A 213 70.44 -32.99 -11.31
C ASN A 213 70.13 -33.08 -9.80
N GLY A 214 70.15 -34.30 -9.26
CA GLY A 214 70.62 -34.57 -7.90
C GLY A 214 69.65 -34.38 -6.70
N GLN A 215 69.41 -35.51 -6.03
CA GLN A 215 69.12 -35.66 -4.59
C GLN A 215 67.67 -35.57 -4.04
N ALA A 216 67.23 -36.77 -3.59
CA ALA A 216 66.41 -37.13 -2.43
C ALA A 216 64.85 -37.00 -2.48
N TRP A 217 64.22 -38.16 -2.24
CA TRP A 217 62.79 -38.49 -2.02
C TRP A 217 62.41 -38.36 -0.51
N PRO A 218 61.21 -38.75 0.02
CA PRO A 218 59.87 -39.01 -0.57
C PRO A 218 58.61 -38.49 0.22
N LEU A 219 57.42 -38.57 -0.43
CA LEU A 219 56.06 -39.01 0.08
C LEU A 219 55.35 -38.15 1.19
N VAL A 220 54.02 -37.95 1.33
CA VAL A 220 52.76 -38.70 1.06
C VAL A 220 51.56 -37.69 1.02
N PHE A 221 50.48 -38.09 0.32
CA PHE A 221 49.11 -37.55 0.26
C PHE A 221 48.40 -37.21 1.61
N ALA A 222 47.44 -36.26 1.58
CA ALA A 222 46.07 -36.45 2.09
C ALA A 222 45.13 -35.24 1.83
N VAL A 223 43.90 -35.57 1.47
CA VAL A 223 42.74 -34.69 1.24
C VAL A 223 41.87 -34.68 2.51
N LEU A 224 41.25 -33.54 2.87
CA LEU A 224 39.81 -33.38 3.22
C LEU A 224 39.52 -32.21 4.18
N ALA A 225 38.59 -31.35 3.74
CA ALA A 225 37.43 -30.71 4.40
C ALA A 225 37.52 -30.24 5.88
N ALA A 226 37.09 -28.99 6.14
CA ALA A 226 35.77 -28.67 6.72
C ALA A 226 35.68 -27.23 7.29
N ILE A 227 34.55 -26.57 6.99
CA ILE A 227 33.65 -25.71 7.80
C ILE A 227 34.26 -24.88 8.95
N ALA A 228 33.98 -23.57 8.95
CA ALA A 228 33.95 -22.76 10.17
C ALA A 228 32.75 -21.80 10.19
N ALA A 229 31.88 -21.98 11.19
CA ALA A 229 30.97 -20.96 11.71
C ALA A 229 31.62 -20.35 12.96
N VAL A 230 31.53 -19.03 13.14
CA VAL A 230 32.06 -18.33 14.33
C VAL A 230 30.97 -17.50 14.96
N ALA A 231 30.65 -17.81 16.21
CA ALA A 231 29.94 -16.94 17.16
C ALA A 231 30.95 -16.58 18.28
N ILE A 232 31.04 -15.29 18.61
CA ILE A 232 31.93 -14.76 19.67
C ILE A 232 31.10 -14.39 20.90
N ILE A 233 31.55 -14.88 22.06
CA ILE A 233 31.14 -14.56 23.44
C ILE A 233 32.23 -13.68 24.05
N VAL A 234 31.90 -12.60 24.78
CA VAL A 234 32.57 -12.10 26.01
C VAL A 234 31.60 -11.11 26.72
N GLY A 235 31.39 -11.05 28.04
CA GLY A 235 32.16 -11.61 29.15
C GLY A 235 31.52 -11.49 30.54
N VAL A 236 32.30 -12.02 31.47
CA VAL A 236 32.09 -12.30 32.90
C VAL A 236 32.58 -11.14 33.77
N GLY A 237 32.09 -11.02 35.01
CA GLY A 237 32.87 -10.41 36.08
C GLY A 237 32.11 -10.12 37.38
N ALA A 238 32.18 -11.09 38.31
CA ALA A 238 32.15 -11.03 39.78
C ALA A 238 31.21 -10.03 40.48
#